data_AF-A0A4V1ZLN1-F1
#
_entry.id   AF-A0A4V1ZLN1-F1
#
_cell.length_a   1.000
_cell.length_b   1.000
_cell.length_c   1.000
_cell.angle_alpha   90.00
_cell.angle_beta   90.00
_cell.angle_gamma   90.00
#
_symmetry.space_group_name_H-M   'P 1'
#
loop_
_entity.id
_entity.type
_entity.pdbx_description
1 polymer ?
#
loop_
_entity_poly.entity_id
_entity_poly.type
_entity_poly.pdbx_seq_one_letter_code
_entity_poly.pdbx_strand_id
1 'polypeptide(L)'
;VIISIFSLTKIQQRSDLARAGILVSLVNILIIISLKLITNNTVTESLITDLAWGTASGIFSAVLAIGSLPYLEAVFGLVTSFKLFELANPNQPLLKQLMIKAPGTYQHSLVVGNLAEAAAEAVNGDALLTRVGAMYHDIGKMVRPYFFIENQLGIENQHSKISPRLSALVITAHVKEGLELAKEYKLPAAVSEFIPMHHGTSLIAYFYHQAKQTENPETVMEEHFRYPGPKPQTKETAILMLADATEAAVRAISKPNVEQIQKTIGKIIKARIDDGQLAESPLTLVDLEKISTEFLRILQSLYHSRIEYPSEAKIMKDLGRKPQNGNIFK
;
A
#
# COMPACT_ATOMS: atom_id res chain seq x y z
N VAL A 1 -25.55 16.81 16.94
CA VAL A 1 -25.58 16.21 15.57
C VAL A 1 -24.81 17.05 14.57
N ILE A 2 -25.23 18.28 14.23
CA ILE A 2 -24.54 19.12 13.22
C ILE A 2 -23.06 19.34 13.56
N ILE A 3 -22.77 19.69 14.81
CA ILE A 3 -21.39 19.93 15.29
C ILE A 3 -20.57 18.64 15.25
N SER A 4 -21.17 17.52 15.66
CA SER A 4 -20.55 16.20 15.57
C SER A 4 -20.18 15.87 14.11
N ILE A 5 -21.07 16.11 13.15
CA ILE A 5 -20.80 15.85 11.73
C ILE A 5 -19.63 16.71 11.24
N PHE A 6 -19.61 18.01 11.57
CA PHE A 6 -18.55 18.91 11.13
C PHE A 6 -17.19 18.56 11.76
N SER A 7 -17.17 18.23 13.05
CA SER A 7 -15.97 17.83 13.79
C SER A 7 -15.40 16.48 13.36
N LEU A 8 -16.20 15.64 12.69
CA LEU A 8 -15.83 14.28 12.29
C LEU A 8 -15.47 14.17 10.80
N THR A 9 -15.30 15.29 10.08
CA THR A 9 -14.96 15.31 8.65
C THR A 9 -13.56 14.76 8.32
N LYS A 10 -12.67 14.60 9.31
CA LYS A 10 -11.32 14.02 9.16
C LYS A 10 -10.92 13.16 10.38
N ILE A 11 -11.60 12.03 10.59
CA ILE A 11 -11.22 11.10 11.67
C ILE A 11 -9.95 10.34 11.28
N GLN A 12 -8.93 10.43 12.12
CA GLN A 12 -7.71 9.61 11.98
C GLN A 12 -7.46 8.77 13.24
N GLN A 13 -7.90 9.22 14.42
CA GLN A 13 -7.60 8.59 15.72
C GLN A 13 -8.84 8.49 16.64
N ARG A 14 -8.83 7.54 17.60
CA ARG A 14 -9.97 7.31 18.52
C ARG A 14 -10.18 8.51 19.42
N SER A 15 -9.09 9.24 19.66
CA SER A 15 -9.06 10.54 20.30
C SER A 15 -9.90 11.59 19.57
N ASP A 16 -10.09 11.50 18.25
CA ASP A 16 -10.93 12.45 17.50
C ASP A 16 -12.41 12.24 17.79
N LEU A 17 -12.86 10.99 17.91
CA LEU A 17 -14.21 10.65 18.38
C LEU A 17 -14.44 11.09 19.84
N ALA A 18 -13.44 10.89 20.69
CA ALA A 18 -13.50 11.36 22.08
C ALA A 18 -13.55 12.90 22.17
N ARG A 19 -12.73 13.60 21.39
CA ARG A 19 -12.73 15.07 21.28
C ARG A 19 -14.06 15.59 20.77
N ALA A 20 -14.67 14.94 19.78
CA ALA A 20 -16.00 15.29 19.31
C ALA A 20 -17.05 15.14 20.41
N GLY A 21 -16.97 14.09 21.23
CA GLY A 21 -17.81 13.92 22.43
C GLY A 21 -17.68 15.09 23.41
N ILE A 22 -16.44 15.48 23.73
CA ILE A 22 -16.16 16.61 24.63
C ILE A 22 -16.72 17.92 24.03
N LEU A 23 -16.51 18.17 22.74
CA LEU A 23 -17.02 19.36 22.07
C LEU A 23 -18.55 19.40 22.10
N VAL A 24 -19.22 18.27 21.87
CA VAL A 24 -20.69 18.16 22.00
C VAL A 24 -21.13 18.48 23.43
N SER A 25 -20.46 17.95 24.45
CA SER A 25 -20.75 18.27 25.85
C SER A 25 -20.60 19.77 26.13
N LEU A 26 -19.54 20.41 25.67
CA LEU A 26 -19.31 21.86 25.85
C LEU A 26 -20.39 22.70 25.17
N VAL A 27 -20.80 22.33 23.97
CA VAL A 27 -21.86 23.05 23.26
C VAL A 27 -23.21 22.84 23.93
N ASN A 28 -23.51 21.63 24.39
CA ASN A 28 -24.72 21.36 25.16
C ASN A 28 -24.79 22.24 26.43
N ILE A 29 -23.67 22.37 27.16
CA ILE A 29 -23.57 23.26 28.32
C ILE A 29 -23.90 24.71 27.92
N LEU A 30 -23.29 25.23 26.85
CA LEU A 30 -23.52 26.61 26.39
C LEU A 30 -24.99 26.84 25.98
N ILE A 31 -25.60 25.88 25.29
CA ILE A 31 -27.01 25.95 24.89
C ILE A 31 -27.92 25.94 26.13
N ILE A 32 -27.69 25.03 27.07
CA ILE A 32 -28.48 24.93 28.31
C ILE A 32 -28.41 26.23 29.11
N ILE A 33 -27.21 26.79 29.30
CA ILE A 33 -27.03 28.07 29.99
C ILE A 33 -27.78 29.18 29.25
N SER A 34 -27.62 29.26 27.92
CA SER A 34 -28.28 30.30 27.11
C SER A 34 -29.79 30.23 27.22
N LEU A 35 -30.38 29.04 27.15
CA LEU A 35 -31.82 28.83 27.30
C LEU A 35 -32.32 29.19 28.71
N LYS A 36 -31.57 28.83 29.75
CA LYS A 36 -31.92 29.17 31.14
C LYS A 36 -31.85 30.68 31.41
N LEU A 37 -30.90 31.38 30.80
CA LEU A 37 -30.83 32.84 30.83
C LEU A 37 -32.02 33.49 30.12
N ILE A 38 -32.37 33.02 28.91
CA ILE A 38 -33.52 33.55 28.13
C ILE A 38 -34.85 33.35 28.88
N THR A 39 -35.00 32.21 29.55
CA THR A 39 -36.23 31.85 30.28
C THR A 39 -36.28 32.44 31.70
N ASN A 40 -35.30 33.24 32.12
CA ASN A 40 -35.15 33.78 33.49
C ASN A 40 -35.18 32.71 34.59
N ASN A 41 -34.76 31.49 34.29
CA ASN A 41 -34.81 30.35 35.20
C ASN A 41 -33.40 30.01 35.72
N THR A 42 -32.71 31.02 36.22
CA THR A 42 -31.23 31.08 36.20
C THR A 42 -30.52 30.37 37.34
N VAL A 43 -31.19 30.05 38.46
CA VAL A 43 -30.54 29.39 39.61
C VAL A 43 -31.52 28.51 40.37
N THR A 44 -31.80 27.31 39.84
CA THR A 44 -32.53 26.25 40.56
C THR A 44 -31.72 24.95 40.53
N GLU A 45 -32.01 23.98 41.41
CA GLU A 45 -31.42 22.63 41.36
C GLU A 45 -31.55 21.97 39.97
N SER A 46 -32.53 22.41 39.17
CA SER A 46 -32.70 21.98 37.77
C SER A 46 -31.50 22.33 36.88
N LEU A 47 -30.76 23.42 37.14
CA LEU A 47 -29.63 23.80 36.29
C LEU A 47 -28.46 22.80 36.42
N ILE A 48 -28.15 22.38 37.63
CA ILE A 48 -27.04 21.44 37.88
C ILE A 48 -27.36 20.08 37.23
N THR A 49 -28.61 19.62 37.38
CA THR A 49 -29.06 18.35 36.79
C THR A 49 -29.10 18.43 35.27
N ASP A 50 -29.58 19.52 34.68
CA ASP A 50 -29.57 19.74 33.23
C ASP A 50 -28.14 19.77 32.65
N LEU A 51 -27.21 20.47 33.32
CA LEU A 51 -25.80 20.50 32.92
C LEU A 51 -25.12 19.13 33.04
N ALA A 52 -25.45 18.37 34.09
CA ALA A 52 -24.96 17.00 34.25
C ALA A 52 -25.44 16.10 33.11
N TRP A 53 -26.73 16.16 32.75
CA TRP A 53 -27.28 15.40 31.61
C TRP A 53 -26.72 15.87 30.27
N GLY A 54 -26.57 17.18 30.07
CA GLY A 54 -25.96 17.74 28.86
C GLY A 54 -24.52 17.26 28.66
N THR A 55 -23.75 17.21 29.74
CA THR A 55 -22.37 16.70 29.72
C THR A 55 -22.34 15.19 29.49
N ALA A 56 -23.14 14.44 30.26
CA ALA A 56 -23.22 12.99 30.17
C ALA A 56 -23.64 12.51 28.78
N SER A 57 -24.58 13.21 28.12
CA SER A 57 -25.04 12.86 26.77
C SER A 57 -23.93 12.92 25.71
N GLY A 58 -23.04 13.92 25.76
CA GLY A 58 -21.91 14.03 24.82
C GLY A 58 -20.85 12.96 25.05
N ILE A 59 -20.53 12.67 26.31
CA ILE A 59 -19.60 11.59 26.68
C ILE A 59 -20.18 10.22 26.29
N PHE A 60 -21.44 9.97 26.65
CA PHE A 60 -22.14 8.72 26.34
C PHE A 60 -22.24 8.50 24.83
N SER A 61 -22.50 9.55 24.05
CA SER A 61 -22.50 9.49 22.58
C SER A 61 -21.14 9.05 22.02
N ALA A 62 -20.02 9.58 22.56
CA ALA A 62 -18.68 9.17 22.12
C ALA A 62 -18.37 7.72 22.51
N VAL A 63 -18.74 7.29 23.72
CA VAL A 63 -18.58 5.89 24.15
C VAL A 63 -19.37 4.95 23.23
N LEU A 64 -20.64 5.28 22.95
CA LEU A 64 -21.47 4.51 22.03
C LEU A 64 -20.87 4.45 20.62
N ALA A 65 -20.39 5.58 20.08
CA ALA A 65 -19.78 5.62 18.76
C ALA A 65 -18.51 4.75 18.69
N ILE A 66 -17.59 4.90 19.65
CA ILE A 66 -16.34 4.12 19.69
C ILE A 66 -16.63 2.63 19.90
N GLY A 67 -17.59 2.30 20.78
CA GLY A 67 -17.95 0.92 21.09
C GLY A 67 -18.70 0.21 19.95
N SER A 68 -19.52 0.93 19.20
CA SER A 68 -20.29 0.37 18.08
C SER A 68 -19.51 0.30 16.76
N LEU A 69 -18.47 1.13 16.59
CA LEU A 69 -17.73 1.23 15.33
C LEU A 69 -17.23 -0.12 14.78
N PRO A 70 -16.59 -1.03 15.56
CA PRO A 70 -16.13 -2.31 15.03
C PRO A 70 -17.25 -3.20 14.48
N TYR A 71 -18.45 -3.11 15.08
CA TYR A 71 -19.61 -3.88 14.64
C TYR A 71 -20.20 -3.28 13.36
N LEU A 72 -20.26 -1.95 13.27
CA LEU A 72 -20.71 -1.26 12.05
C LEU A 72 -19.75 -1.52 10.88
N GLU A 73 -18.43 -1.45 11.12
CA GLU A 73 -17.41 -1.82 10.12
C GLU A 73 -17.59 -3.25 9.61
N ALA A 74 -17.84 -4.20 10.52
CA ALA A 74 -18.06 -5.60 10.15
C ALA A 74 -19.35 -5.82 9.34
N VAL A 75 -20.44 -5.14 9.71
CA VAL A 75 -21.75 -5.28 9.02
C VAL A 75 -21.72 -4.63 7.63
N PHE A 76 -21.09 -3.46 7.51
CA PHE A 76 -21.09 -2.69 6.26
C PHE A 76 -19.84 -2.93 5.39
N GLY A 77 -18.87 -3.72 5.86
CA GLY A 77 -17.60 -3.93 5.15
C GLY A 77 -16.76 -2.65 4.99
N LEU A 78 -17.05 -1.63 5.80
CA LEU A 78 -16.38 -0.33 5.72
C LEU A 78 -15.01 -0.43 6.36
N VAL A 79 -14.01 0.11 5.66
CA VAL A 79 -12.65 0.18 6.15
C VAL A 79 -12.39 1.59 6.65
N THR A 80 -12.23 1.73 7.96
CA THR A 80 -11.83 3.00 8.58
C THR A 80 -10.31 3.12 8.66
N SER A 81 -9.83 4.34 8.90
CA SER A 81 -8.43 4.60 9.23
C SER A 81 -7.91 3.70 10.36
N PHE A 82 -8.76 3.37 11.35
CA PHE A 82 -8.40 2.44 12.43
C PHE A 82 -8.09 1.05 11.92
N LYS A 83 -8.98 0.50 11.10
CA LYS A 83 -8.80 -0.83 10.56
C LYS A 83 -7.58 -0.89 9.65
N LEU A 84 -7.31 0.18 8.90
CA LEU A 84 -6.10 0.30 8.08
C LEU A 84 -4.82 0.35 8.93
N PHE A 85 -4.78 1.14 10.01
CA PHE A 85 -3.63 1.15 10.92
C PHE A 85 -3.41 -0.20 11.61
N GLU A 86 -4.49 -0.89 11.97
CA GLU A 86 -4.43 -2.25 12.48
C GLU A 86 -3.81 -3.19 11.43
N LEU A 87 -4.28 -3.14 10.18
CA LEU A 87 -3.77 -3.96 9.07
C LEU A 87 -2.33 -3.61 8.68
N ALA A 88 -1.90 -2.36 8.85
CA ALA A 88 -0.53 -1.90 8.61
C ALA A 88 0.48 -2.37 9.67
N ASN A 89 0.01 -2.92 10.81
CA ASN A 89 0.89 -3.37 11.87
C ASN A 89 1.70 -4.60 11.42
N PRO A 90 3.05 -4.58 11.45
CA PRO A 90 3.87 -5.73 11.04
C PRO A 90 3.62 -7.02 11.86
N ASN A 91 3.03 -6.89 13.05
CA ASN A 91 2.66 -8.04 13.88
C ASN A 91 1.35 -8.71 13.45
N GLN A 92 0.67 -8.18 12.43
CA GLN A 92 -0.48 -8.86 11.84
C GLN A 92 -0.09 -10.27 11.38
N PRO A 93 -0.87 -11.32 11.72
CA PRO A 93 -0.47 -12.70 11.46
C PRO A 93 -0.11 -12.98 9.99
N LEU A 94 -0.85 -12.39 9.05
CA LEU A 94 -0.64 -12.59 7.62
C LEU A 94 0.64 -11.88 7.12
N LEU A 95 0.85 -10.62 7.48
CA LEU A 95 2.08 -9.89 7.13
C LEU A 95 3.32 -10.52 7.78
N LYS A 96 3.19 -10.99 9.02
CA LYS A 96 4.27 -11.72 9.70
C LYS A 96 4.63 -13.01 8.95
N GLN A 97 3.63 -13.72 8.41
CA GLN A 97 3.90 -14.88 7.56
C GLN A 97 4.57 -14.50 6.24
N LEU A 98 4.13 -13.41 5.59
CA LEU A 98 4.78 -12.91 4.37
C LEU A 98 6.25 -12.61 4.63
N MET A 99 6.55 -11.90 5.73
CA MET A 99 7.91 -11.56 6.14
C MET A 99 8.80 -12.80 6.38
N ILE A 100 8.24 -13.88 6.94
CA ILE A 100 8.99 -15.11 7.24
C ILE A 100 9.16 -15.98 5.99
N LYS A 101 8.09 -16.20 5.22
CA LYS A 101 8.07 -17.15 4.10
C LYS A 101 8.60 -16.55 2.79
N ALA A 102 8.40 -15.25 2.57
CA ALA A 102 8.80 -14.53 1.36
C ALA A 102 9.38 -13.14 1.71
N PRO A 103 10.55 -13.08 2.38
CA PRO A 103 11.12 -11.84 2.89
C PRO A 103 11.44 -10.82 1.78
N GLY A 104 11.81 -11.28 0.59
CA GLY A 104 12.07 -10.40 -0.56
C GLY A 104 10.80 -9.73 -1.07
N THR A 105 9.70 -10.49 -1.16
CA THR A 105 8.37 -9.96 -1.48
C THR A 105 7.87 -9.00 -0.40
N TYR A 106 8.12 -9.28 0.88
CA TYR A 106 7.79 -8.35 1.96
C TYR A 106 8.53 -7.01 1.82
N GLN A 107 9.84 -7.03 1.58
CA GLN A 107 10.62 -5.81 1.36
C GLN A 107 10.15 -5.03 0.12
N HIS A 108 9.88 -5.75 -0.97
CA HIS A 108 9.27 -5.17 -2.17
C HIS A 108 7.96 -4.44 -1.85
N SER A 109 7.05 -5.11 -1.16
CA SER A 109 5.73 -4.57 -0.80
C SER A 109 5.83 -3.30 0.04
N LEU A 110 6.83 -3.19 0.93
CA LEU A 110 7.08 -1.97 1.70
C LEU A 110 7.55 -0.81 0.83
N VAL A 111 8.46 -1.07 -0.12
CA VAL A 111 8.95 -0.04 -1.05
C VAL A 111 7.82 0.43 -1.96
N VAL A 112 7.08 -0.50 -2.57
CA VAL A 112 5.90 -0.21 -3.39
C VAL A 112 4.86 0.58 -2.59
N GLY A 113 4.62 0.20 -1.33
CA GLY A 113 3.71 0.93 -0.44
C GLY A 113 4.11 2.39 -0.23
N ASN A 114 5.41 2.68 -0.06
CA ASN A 114 5.89 4.06 0.08
C ASN A 114 5.70 4.87 -1.22
N LEU A 115 5.96 4.27 -2.39
CA LEU A 115 5.70 4.90 -3.68
C LEU A 115 4.22 5.22 -3.85
N ALA A 116 3.39 4.22 -3.59
CA ALA A 116 1.96 4.28 -3.83
C ALA A 116 1.25 5.25 -2.85
N GLU A 117 1.67 5.29 -1.58
CA GLU A 117 1.18 6.26 -0.57
C GLU A 117 1.38 7.70 -1.03
N ALA A 118 2.61 8.08 -1.40
CA ALA A 118 2.93 9.45 -1.81
C ALA A 118 2.23 9.84 -3.12
N ALA A 119 2.15 8.90 -4.07
CA ALA A 119 1.44 9.13 -5.32
C ALA A 119 -0.08 9.31 -5.10
N ALA A 120 -0.69 8.51 -4.23
CA ALA A 120 -2.09 8.65 -3.86
C ALA A 120 -2.37 10.00 -3.18
N GLU A 121 -1.50 10.44 -2.26
CA GLU A 121 -1.62 11.76 -1.64
C GLU A 121 -1.58 12.90 -2.68
N ALA A 122 -0.65 12.84 -3.64
CA ALA A 122 -0.51 13.87 -4.67
C ALA A 122 -1.74 14.01 -5.61
N VAL A 123 -2.54 12.96 -5.75
CA VAL A 123 -3.75 12.94 -6.61
C VAL A 123 -5.05 13.03 -5.81
N ASN A 124 -4.97 13.33 -4.51
CA ASN A 124 -6.08 13.34 -3.56
C ASN A 124 -6.84 12.01 -3.48
N GLY A 125 -6.13 10.89 -3.62
CA GLY A 125 -6.63 9.55 -3.32
C GLY A 125 -6.44 9.17 -1.85
N ASP A 126 -6.89 7.98 -1.47
CA ASP A 126 -6.70 7.46 -0.11
C ASP A 126 -5.28 6.87 0.05
N ALA A 127 -4.36 7.68 0.57
CA ALA A 127 -2.96 7.31 0.75
C ALA A 127 -2.76 6.14 1.72
N LEU A 128 -3.51 6.10 2.83
CA LEU A 128 -3.39 5.05 3.83
C LEU A 128 -3.93 3.72 3.29
N LEU A 129 -5.08 3.75 2.61
CA LEU A 129 -5.64 2.58 1.95
C LEU A 129 -4.67 2.04 0.90
N THR A 130 -4.10 2.92 0.07
CA THR A 130 -3.14 2.52 -0.98
C THR A 130 -1.90 1.86 -0.39
N ARG A 131 -1.34 2.43 0.68
CA ARG A 131 -0.21 1.85 1.40
C ARG A 131 -0.53 0.47 1.94
N VAL A 132 -1.66 0.31 2.61
CA VAL A 132 -2.08 -0.97 3.17
C VAL A 132 -2.35 -1.97 2.05
N GLY A 133 -3.07 -1.59 0.99
CA GLY A 133 -3.27 -2.41 -0.20
C GLY A 133 -1.96 -2.94 -0.78
N ALA A 134 -0.95 -2.06 -0.91
CA ALA A 134 0.39 -2.44 -1.35
C ALA A 134 1.07 -3.45 -0.42
N MET A 135 0.85 -3.40 0.89
CA MET A 135 1.44 -4.38 1.82
C MET A 135 0.87 -5.79 1.63
N TYR A 136 -0.36 -5.91 1.10
CA TYR A 136 -1.05 -7.19 0.94
C TYR A 136 -1.16 -7.67 -0.50
N HIS A 137 -0.85 -6.85 -1.51
CA HIS A 137 -1.11 -7.17 -2.93
C HIS A 137 -0.49 -8.50 -3.39
N ASP A 138 0.65 -8.84 -2.80
CA ASP A 138 1.54 -9.91 -3.23
C ASP A 138 1.55 -11.11 -2.26
N ILE A 139 0.63 -11.15 -1.29
CA ILE A 139 0.63 -12.20 -0.25
C ILE A 139 0.59 -13.62 -0.83
N GLY A 140 -0.03 -13.83 -1.99
CA GLY A 140 -0.08 -15.14 -2.62
C GLY A 140 1.29 -15.72 -2.99
N LYS A 141 2.32 -14.89 -3.19
CA LYS A 141 3.68 -15.36 -3.48
C LYS A 141 4.25 -16.22 -2.35
N MET A 142 3.73 -16.09 -1.12
CA MET A 142 4.16 -16.90 0.04
C MET A 142 3.82 -18.39 -0.08
N VAL A 143 2.93 -18.78 -1.00
CA VAL A 143 2.60 -20.19 -1.25
C VAL A 143 3.74 -20.89 -1.99
N ARG A 144 4.40 -20.21 -2.94
CA ARG A 144 5.54 -20.72 -3.71
C ARG A 144 6.66 -19.67 -3.85
N PRO A 145 7.30 -19.26 -2.74
CA PRO A 145 8.19 -18.09 -2.73
C PRO A 145 9.36 -18.23 -3.71
N TYR A 146 9.92 -19.44 -3.87
CA TYR A 146 11.09 -19.68 -4.71
C TYR A 146 10.85 -19.56 -6.22
N PHE A 147 9.62 -19.34 -6.68
CA PHE A 147 9.35 -18.98 -8.09
C PHE A 147 9.46 -17.47 -8.34
N PHE A 148 9.55 -16.65 -7.30
CA PHE A 148 9.66 -15.19 -7.43
C PHE A 148 11.09 -14.74 -7.16
N ILE A 149 11.68 -14.04 -8.13
CA ILE A 149 13.12 -13.73 -8.18
C ILE A 149 13.60 -12.96 -6.93
N GLU A 150 12.75 -12.11 -6.36
CA GLU A 150 13.07 -11.37 -5.15
C GLU A 150 13.30 -12.26 -3.92
N ASN A 151 12.82 -13.50 -3.94
CA ASN A 151 13.02 -14.48 -2.87
C ASN A 151 14.08 -15.55 -3.21
N GLN A 152 14.68 -15.51 -4.40
CA GLN A 152 15.70 -16.48 -4.84
C GLN A 152 17.10 -16.00 -4.40
N LEU A 153 17.46 -16.19 -3.13
CA LEU A 153 18.80 -15.89 -2.63
C LEU A 153 19.72 -17.11 -2.76
N GLY A 154 20.69 -17.03 -3.68
CA GLY A 154 21.74 -18.05 -3.83
C GLY A 154 21.26 -19.39 -4.38
N ILE A 155 20.07 -19.42 -4.99
CA ILE A 155 19.49 -20.61 -5.61
C ILE A 155 19.31 -20.39 -7.12
N GLU A 156 19.31 -21.49 -7.86
CA GLU A 156 19.01 -21.48 -9.29
C GLU A 156 17.55 -21.06 -9.53
N ASN A 157 17.32 -20.26 -10.57
CA ASN A 157 15.98 -19.81 -10.93
C ASN A 157 15.09 -21.00 -11.32
N GLN A 158 14.01 -21.23 -10.57
CA GLN A 158 13.12 -22.37 -10.78
C GLN A 158 12.43 -22.37 -12.14
N HIS A 159 12.30 -21.20 -12.78
CA HIS A 159 11.73 -21.06 -14.11
C HIS A 159 12.63 -21.63 -15.23
N SER A 160 13.92 -21.91 -14.97
CA SER A 160 14.80 -22.55 -15.96
C SER A 160 14.42 -24.01 -16.24
N LYS A 161 13.65 -24.64 -15.34
CA LYS A 161 13.35 -26.09 -15.34
C LYS A 161 11.95 -26.41 -15.87
N ILE A 162 11.17 -25.41 -16.26
CA ILE A 162 9.77 -25.55 -16.67
C ILE A 162 9.49 -24.77 -17.95
N SER A 163 8.42 -25.15 -18.65
CA SER A 163 8.03 -24.46 -19.88
C SER A 163 7.60 -23.00 -19.60
N PRO A 164 7.67 -22.10 -20.60
CA PRO A 164 7.22 -20.72 -20.44
C PRO A 164 5.73 -20.63 -20.07
N ARG A 165 4.90 -21.52 -20.65
CA ARG A 165 3.47 -21.61 -20.32
C ARG A 165 3.23 -22.02 -18.87
N LEU A 166 3.99 -23.00 -18.36
CA LEU A 166 3.90 -23.38 -16.95
C LEU A 166 4.39 -22.26 -16.03
N SER A 167 5.44 -21.54 -16.43
CA SER A 167 5.94 -20.37 -15.70
C SER A 167 4.89 -19.28 -15.58
N ALA A 168 4.18 -18.97 -16.67
CA ALA A 168 3.08 -18.01 -16.67
C ALA A 168 1.93 -18.45 -15.75
N LEU A 169 1.59 -19.74 -15.74
CA LEU A 169 0.57 -20.29 -14.82
C LEU A 169 0.99 -20.17 -13.35
N VAL A 170 2.25 -20.50 -13.01
CA VAL A 170 2.75 -20.37 -11.64
C VAL A 170 2.76 -18.91 -11.19
N ILE A 171 3.17 -17.99 -12.07
CA ILE A 171 3.18 -16.56 -11.77
C ILE A 171 1.76 -16.04 -11.59
N THR A 172 0.83 -16.30 -12.52
CA THR A 172 -0.56 -15.82 -12.38
C THR A 172 -1.28 -16.42 -11.17
N ALA A 173 -0.91 -17.62 -10.72
CA ALA A 173 -1.54 -18.28 -9.57
C ALA A 173 -1.43 -17.48 -8.27
N HIS A 174 -0.40 -16.63 -8.09
CA HIS A 174 -0.26 -15.85 -6.85
C HIS A 174 -1.47 -14.92 -6.62
N VAL A 175 -2.15 -14.49 -7.67
CA VAL A 175 -3.36 -13.66 -7.53
C VAL A 175 -4.48 -14.47 -6.87
N LYS A 176 -4.75 -15.67 -7.39
CA LYS A 176 -5.78 -16.56 -6.85
C LYS A 176 -5.43 -17.00 -5.43
N GLU A 177 -4.19 -17.41 -5.20
CA GLU A 177 -3.69 -17.81 -3.89
C GLU A 177 -3.74 -16.64 -2.89
N GLY A 178 -3.46 -15.42 -3.35
CA GLY A 178 -3.59 -14.21 -2.55
C GLY A 178 -5.04 -13.93 -2.14
N LEU A 179 -6.00 -14.10 -3.06
CA LEU A 179 -7.43 -13.97 -2.75
C LEU A 179 -7.93 -15.05 -1.78
N GLU A 180 -7.42 -16.29 -1.89
CA GLU A 180 -7.73 -17.37 -0.95
C GLU A 180 -7.21 -17.05 0.46
N LEU A 181 -5.96 -16.57 0.58
CA LEU A 181 -5.41 -16.08 1.84
C LEU A 181 -6.17 -14.87 2.37
N ALA A 182 -6.51 -13.91 1.53
CA ALA A 182 -7.30 -12.75 1.93
C ALA A 182 -8.65 -13.16 2.54
N LYS A 183 -9.31 -14.17 1.95
CA LYS A 183 -10.54 -14.73 2.48
C LYS A 183 -10.33 -15.47 3.80
N GLU A 184 -9.30 -16.29 3.92
CA GLU A 184 -8.96 -17.04 5.15
C GLU A 184 -8.71 -16.09 6.33
N TYR A 185 -7.96 -15.01 6.10
CA TYR A 185 -7.62 -14.01 7.11
C TYR A 185 -8.66 -12.88 7.24
N LYS A 186 -9.79 -12.99 6.53
CA LYS A 186 -10.90 -12.03 6.57
C LYS A 186 -10.44 -10.59 6.26
N LEU A 187 -9.55 -10.43 5.28
CA LEU A 187 -9.17 -9.12 4.79
C LEU A 187 -10.40 -8.40 4.21
N PRO A 188 -10.62 -7.13 4.56
CA PRO A 188 -11.70 -6.35 3.97
C PRO A 188 -11.56 -6.24 2.45
N ALA A 189 -12.71 -6.16 1.75
CA ALA A 189 -12.77 -6.03 0.29
C ALA A 189 -11.90 -4.89 -0.23
N ALA A 190 -11.97 -3.71 0.41
CA ALA A 190 -11.18 -2.55 0.02
C ALA A 190 -9.65 -2.82 -0.01
N VAL A 191 -9.13 -3.78 0.77
CA VAL A 191 -7.71 -4.17 0.75
C VAL A 191 -7.48 -5.35 -0.20
N SER A 192 -8.37 -6.35 -0.20
CA SER A 192 -8.19 -7.55 -1.01
C SER A 192 -8.40 -7.30 -2.51
N GLU A 193 -9.12 -6.26 -2.91
CA GLU A 193 -9.30 -5.83 -4.30
C GLU A 193 -7.99 -5.37 -4.97
N PHE A 194 -6.99 -4.94 -4.20
CA PHE A 194 -5.65 -4.64 -4.73
C PHE A 194 -4.95 -5.90 -5.29
N ILE A 195 -5.27 -7.09 -4.77
CA ILE A 195 -4.62 -8.35 -5.17
C ILE A 195 -4.89 -8.71 -6.64
N PRO A 196 -6.13 -8.77 -7.14
CA PRO A 196 -6.35 -9.08 -8.56
C PRO A 196 -6.11 -7.89 -9.50
N MET A 197 -6.26 -6.66 -9.01
CA MET A 197 -6.19 -5.47 -9.87
C MET A 197 -4.76 -4.96 -10.09
N HIS A 198 -3.79 -5.24 -9.22
CA HIS A 198 -2.44 -4.65 -9.35
C HIS A 198 -1.71 -5.05 -10.64
N HIS A 199 -2.04 -6.20 -11.23
CA HIS A 199 -1.56 -6.57 -12.57
C HIS A 199 -2.58 -6.36 -13.68
N GLY A 200 -3.85 -6.13 -13.35
CA GLY A 200 -4.94 -6.00 -14.31
C GLY A 200 -5.00 -7.20 -15.25
N THR A 201 -5.05 -6.94 -16.56
CA THR A 201 -4.97 -7.97 -17.59
C THR A 201 -3.64 -7.95 -18.34
N SER A 202 -2.58 -7.43 -17.70
CA SER A 202 -1.29 -7.22 -18.36
C SER A 202 -0.65 -8.51 -18.84
N LEU A 203 0.21 -8.40 -19.85
CA LEU A 203 0.94 -9.51 -20.43
C LEU A 203 2.19 -9.85 -19.59
N ILE A 204 2.38 -11.14 -19.31
CA ILE A 204 3.62 -11.69 -18.75
C ILE A 204 4.66 -11.78 -19.88
N ALA A 205 5.18 -10.61 -20.25
CA ALA A 205 5.93 -10.41 -21.49
C ALA A 205 7.16 -11.32 -21.62
N TYR A 206 7.92 -11.53 -20.53
CA TYR A 206 9.13 -12.36 -20.56
C TYR A 206 8.83 -13.79 -21.04
N PHE A 207 7.87 -14.46 -20.41
CA PHE A 207 7.51 -15.83 -20.74
C PHE A 207 6.74 -15.93 -22.07
N TYR A 208 5.97 -14.91 -22.44
CA TYR A 208 5.37 -14.84 -23.77
C TYR A 208 6.43 -14.78 -24.89
N HIS A 209 7.43 -13.91 -24.75
CA HIS A 209 8.53 -13.83 -25.71
C HIS A 209 9.37 -15.09 -25.73
N GLN A 210 9.64 -15.71 -24.57
CA GLN A 210 10.32 -16.99 -24.49
C GLN A 210 9.54 -18.07 -25.25
N ALA A 211 8.23 -18.18 -25.02
CA ALA A 211 7.35 -19.12 -25.74
C ALA A 211 7.40 -18.90 -27.25
N LYS A 212 7.33 -17.65 -27.73
CA LYS A 212 7.44 -17.33 -29.17
C LYS A 212 8.79 -17.76 -29.79
N GLN A 213 9.84 -17.89 -28.98
CA GLN A 213 11.16 -18.32 -29.46
C GLN A 213 11.37 -19.83 -29.38
N THR A 214 10.75 -20.50 -28.41
CA THR A 214 10.97 -21.93 -28.14
C THR A 214 9.87 -22.85 -28.68
N GLU A 215 8.67 -22.32 -28.92
CA GLU A 215 7.50 -23.04 -29.41
C GLU A 215 7.12 -22.55 -30.83
N ASN A 216 6.19 -23.21 -31.51
CA ASN A 216 5.70 -22.74 -32.81
C ASN A 216 5.01 -21.37 -32.61
N PRO A 217 5.53 -20.26 -33.19
CA PRO A 217 5.00 -18.92 -32.96
C PRO A 217 3.52 -18.77 -33.27
N GLU A 218 2.99 -19.50 -34.26
CA GLU A 218 1.58 -19.43 -34.65
C GLU A 218 0.64 -20.04 -33.60
N THR A 219 1.16 -20.89 -32.72
CA THR A 219 0.38 -21.56 -31.67
C THR A 219 0.41 -20.82 -30.32
N VAL A 220 1.33 -19.86 -30.17
CA VAL A 220 1.48 -19.09 -28.93
C VAL A 220 0.47 -17.94 -28.90
N MET A 221 -0.63 -18.16 -28.18
CA MET A 221 -1.68 -17.18 -27.97
C MET A 221 -1.37 -16.29 -26.76
N GLU A 222 -1.54 -14.98 -26.93
CA GLU A 222 -1.27 -13.96 -25.90
C GLU A 222 -2.14 -14.13 -24.64
N GLU A 223 -3.38 -14.57 -24.83
CA GLU A 223 -4.34 -14.84 -23.74
C GLU A 223 -3.82 -15.84 -22.69
N HIS A 224 -2.99 -16.80 -23.09
CA HIS A 224 -2.39 -17.77 -22.16
C HIS A 224 -1.31 -17.16 -21.26
N PHE A 225 -0.89 -15.92 -21.52
CA PHE A 225 0.15 -15.20 -20.80
C PHE A 225 -0.35 -13.90 -20.19
N ARG A 226 -1.66 -13.64 -20.22
CA ARG A 226 -2.26 -12.47 -19.55
C ARG A 226 -2.81 -12.83 -18.18
N TYR A 227 -2.73 -11.88 -17.26
CA TYR A 227 -3.45 -11.97 -16.00
C TYR A 227 -4.98 -11.96 -16.25
N PRO A 228 -5.77 -12.63 -15.40
CA PRO A 228 -7.22 -12.71 -15.59
C PRO A 228 -7.96 -11.41 -15.29
N GLY A 229 -7.31 -10.42 -14.65
CA GLY A 229 -7.94 -9.19 -14.21
C GLY A 229 -8.76 -9.31 -12.92
N PRO A 230 -9.66 -8.35 -12.66
CA PRO A 230 -10.05 -7.24 -13.53
C PRO A 230 -8.99 -6.13 -13.63
N LYS A 231 -9.17 -5.19 -14.55
CA LYS A 231 -8.35 -3.95 -14.60
C LYS A 231 -8.59 -3.10 -13.34
N PRO A 232 -7.65 -2.23 -12.95
CA PRO A 232 -7.86 -1.27 -11.86
C PRO A 232 -9.10 -0.41 -12.06
N GLN A 233 -9.91 -0.34 -11.01
CA GLN A 233 -11.20 0.38 -11.03
C GLN A 233 -11.20 1.64 -10.16
N THR A 234 -10.11 1.88 -9.41
CA THR A 234 -9.96 3.02 -8.51
C THR A 234 -8.63 3.74 -8.76
N LYS A 235 -8.45 4.96 -8.23
CA LYS A 235 -7.16 5.65 -8.32
C LYS A 235 -6.08 4.83 -7.62
N GLU A 236 -6.42 4.29 -6.46
CA GLU A 236 -5.52 3.59 -5.55
C GLU A 236 -5.00 2.28 -6.16
N THR A 237 -5.88 1.47 -6.75
CA THR A 237 -5.48 0.22 -7.43
C THR A 237 -4.67 0.47 -8.70
N ALA A 238 -4.98 1.55 -9.42
CA ALA A 238 -4.22 1.95 -10.60
C ALA A 238 -2.83 2.50 -10.23
N ILE A 239 -2.72 3.27 -9.14
CA ILE A 239 -1.45 3.72 -8.58
C ILE A 239 -0.62 2.54 -8.13
N LEU A 240 -1.21 1.54 -7.46
CA LEU A 240 -0.50 0.32 -7.08
C LEU A 240 0.10 -0.39 -8.30
N MET A 241 -0.70 -0.58 -9.36
CA MET A 241 -0.22 -1.19 -10.60
C MET A 241 1.01 -0.46 -11.16
N LEU A 242 0.97 0.87 -11.17
CA LEU A 242 2.08 1.68 -11.67
C LEU A 242 3.29 1.61 -10.74
N ALA A 243 3.08 1.64 -9.42
CA ALA A 243 4.13 1.59 -8.41
C ALA A 243 4.88 0.24 -8.43
N ASP A 244 4.15 -0.87 -8.43
CA ASP A 244 4.70 -2.24 -8.53
C ASP A 244 5.60 -2.39 -9.76
N ALA A 245 5.04 -2.09 -10.94
CA ALA A 245 5.77 -2.22 -12.20
C ALA A 245 6.99 -1.29 -12.30
N THR A 246 6.88 -0.07 -11.77
CA THR A 246 7.98 0.91 -11.78
C THR A 246 9.10 0.48 -10.85
N GLU A 247 8.76 0.08 -9.63
CA GLU A 247 9.74 -0.35 -8.63
C GLU A 247 10.50 -1.59 -9.11
N ALA A 248 9.79 -2.61 -9.63
CA ALA A 248 10.41 -3.81 -10.16
C ALA A 248 11.35 -3.50 -11.34
N ALA A 249 10.92 -2.60 -12.25
CA ALA A 249 11.73 -2.21 -13.40
C ALA A 249 12.99 -1.41 -13.01
N VAL A 250 12.89 -0.50 -12.04
CA VAL A 250 14.04 0.29 -11.58
C VAL A 250 15.01 -0.55 -10.76
N ARG A 251 14.50 -1.47 -9.93
CA ARG A 251 15.33 -2.40 -9.15
C ARG A 251 16.20 -3.29 -10.04
N ALA A 252 15.73 -3.63 -11.24
CA ALA A 252 16.49 -4.42 -12.20
C ALA A 252 17.67 -3.66 -12.85
N ILE A 253 17.78 -2.34 -12.66
CA ILE A 253 18.88 -1.53 -13.17
C ILE A 253 20.05 -1.62 -12.18
N SER A 254 21.24 -2.02 -12.65
CA SER A 254 22.40 -2.24 -11.76
C SER A 254 22.87 -0.98 -11.01
N LYS A 255 22.86 0.19 -11.66
CA LYS A 255 23.22 1.49 -11.08
C LYS A 255 22.33 2.59 -11.67
N PRO A 256 21.08 2.71 -11.20
CA PRO A 256 20.14 3.65 -11.80
C PRO A 256 20.54 5.09 -11.46
N ASN A 257 20.64 5.93 -12.48
CA ASN A 257 20.72 7.38 -12.31
C ASN A 257 19.33 8.03 -12.49
N VAL A 258 19.20 9.31 -12.14
CA VAL A 258 17.93 10.05 -12.18
C VAL A 258 17.27 10.01 -13.56
N GLU A 259 18.04 10.19 -14.64
CA GLU A 259 17.54 10.15 -16.02
C GLU A 259 17.00 8.77 -16.40
N GLN A 260 17.71 7.71 -16.02
CA GLN A 260 17.29 6.32 -16.25
C GLN A 260 16.01 5.98 -15.48
N ILE A 261 15.89 6.45 -14.23
CA ILE A 261 14.68 6.27 -13.42
C ILE A 261 13.50 6.99 -14.09
N GLN A 262 13.66 8.27 -14.44
CA GLN A 262 12.61 9.06 -15.09
C GLN A 262 12.15 8.43 -16.42
N LYS A 263 13.08 8.00 -17.26
CA LYS A 263 12.79 7.31 -18.52
C LYS A 263 12.05 5.99 -18.29
N THR A 264 12.40 5.26 -17.24
CA THR A 264 11.76 3.98 -16.89
C THR A 264 10.32 4.21 -16.43
N ILE A 265 10.08 5.19 -15.55
CA ILE A 265 8.73 5.57 -15.11
C ILE A 265 7.85 5.93 -16.32
N GLY A 266 8.33 6.81 -17.20
CA GLY A 266 7.58 7.22 -18.38
C GLY A 266 7.25 6.06 -19.34
N LYS A 267 8.18 5.11 -19.51
CA LYS A 267 7.94 3.89 -20.30
C LYS A 267 6.86 3.00 -19.68
N ILE A 268 6.89 2.79 -18.37
CA ILE A 268 5.91 1.96 -17.67
C ILE A 268 4.51 2.58 -17.79
N ILE A 269 4.38 3.88 -17.49
CA ILE A 269 3.10 4.59 -17.60
C ILE A 269 2.57 4.49 -19.03
N LYS A 270 3.41 4.79 -20.02
CA LYS A 270 3.02 4.70 -21.44
C LYS A 270 2.59 3.29 -21.83
N ALA A 271 3.32 2.26 -21.40
CA ALA A 271 2.96 0.87 -21.69
C ALA A 271 1.59 0.50 -21.10
N ARG A 272 1.25 0.96 -19.88
CA ARG A 272 -0.07 0.72 -19.27
C ARG A 272 -1.20 1.47 -19.96
N ILE A 273 -0.94 2.68 -20.47
CA ILE A 273 -1.90 3.43 -21.30
C ILE A 273 -2.13 2.70 -22.62
N ASP A 274 -1.05 2.35 -23.32
CA ASP A 274 -1.12 1.72 -24.65
C ASP A 274 -1.79 0.32 -24.59
N ASP A 275 -1.59 -0.44 -23.49
CA ASP A 275 -2.28 -1.72 -23.21
C ASP A 275 -3.71 -1.55 -22.65
N GLY A 276 -4.18 -0.30 -22.50
CA GLY A 276 -5.52 0.02 -22.01
C GLY A 276 -5.78 -0.42 -20.57
N GLN A 277 -4.74 -0.63 -19.75
CA GLN A 277 -4.87 -1.09 -18.36
C GLN A 277 -5.56 -0.05 -17.46
N LEU A 278 -5.41 1.23 -17.77
CA LEU A 278 -5.96 2.33 -16.98
C LEU A 278 -7.37 2.77 -17.42
N ALA A 279 -7.95 2.11 -18.41
CA ALA A 279 -9.21 2.51 -19.05
C ALA A 279 -10.43 2.47 -18.13
N GLU A 280 -10.39 1.63 -17.08
CA GLU A 280 -11.45 1.51 -16.07
C GLU A 280 -11.14 2.31 -14.79
N SER A 281 -10.01 3.01 -14.77
CA SER A 281 -9.59 3.81 -13.61
C SER A 281 -9.97 5.28 -13.77
N PRO A 282 -10.27 6.01 -12.68
CA PRO A 282 -10.58 7.44 -12.71
C PRO A 282 -9.33 8.35 -12.77
N LEU A 283 -8.14 7.81 -13.11
CA LEU A 283 -6.92 8.61 -13.23
C LEU A 283 -6.93 9.46 -14.50
N THR A 284 -6.60 10.73 -14.35
CA THR A 284 -6.41 11.66 -15.48
C THR A 284 -4.94 11.70 -15.94
N LEU A 285 -4.66 12.24 -17.13
CA LEU A 285 -3.27 12.46 -17.56
C LEU A 285 -2.49 13.37 -16.60
N VAL A 286 -3.16 14.37 -16.01
CA VAL A 286 -2.58 15.25 -14.98
C VAL A 286 -2.23 14.45 -13.72
N ASP A 287 -3.06 13.48 -13.33
CA ASP A 287 -2.75 12.59 -12.21
C ASP A 287 -1.52 11.74 -12.52
N LEU A 288 -1.37 11.22 -13.74
CA LEU A 288 -0.21 10.42 -14.15
C LEU A 288 1.10 11.22 -14.12
N GLU A 289 1.07 12.50 -14.48
CA GLU A 289 2.24 13.38 -14.35
C GLU A 289 2.65 13.53 -12.88
N LYS A 290 1.68 13.78 -11.98
CA LYS A 290 1.94 13.89 -10.54
C LYS A 290 2.50 12.59 -9.96
N ILE A 291 1.90 11.45 -10.33
CA ILE A 291 2.37 10.11 -9.93
C ILE A 291 3.81 9.91 -10.41
N SER A 292 4.12 10.27 -11.66
CA SER A 292 5.49 10.17 -12.20
C SER A 292 6.48 11.02 -11.41
N THR A 293 6.10 12.23 -11.00
CA THR A 293 6.94 13.11 -10.17
C THR A 293 7.22 12.50 -8.80
N GLU A 294 6.19 11.96 -8.13
CA GLU A 294 6.36 11.35 -6.80
C GLU A 294 7.19 10.05 -6.84
N PHE A 295 6.97 9.21 -7.85
CA PHE A 295 7.79 8.02 -8.06
C PHE A 295 9.26 8.38 -8.26
N LEU A 296 9.55 9.37 -9.11
CA LEU A 296 10.92 9.84 -9.33
C LEU A 296 11.54 10.34 -8.02
N ARG A 297 10.80 11.13 -7.23
CA ARG A 297 11.25 11.69 -5.95
C ARG A 297 11.63 10.62 -4.92
N ILE A 298 10.85 9.54 -4.85
CA ILE A 298 11.09 8.45 -3.90
C ILE A 298 12.22 7.53 -4.40
N LEU A 299 12.16 7.12 -5.66
CA LEU A 299 13.14 6.20 -6.24
C LEU A 299 14.53 6.82 -6.28
N GLN A 300 14.66 8.11 -6.61
CA GLN A 300 15.96 8.78 -6.50
C GLN A 300 16.50 8.71 -5.07
N SER A 301 15.65 8.91 -4.04
CA SER A 301 16.09 8.87 -2.65
C SER A 301 16.53 7.47 -2.21
N LEU A 302 15.88 6.43 -2.73
CA LEU A 302 16.21 5.03 -2.41
C LEU A 302 17.50 4.57 -3.08
N TYR A 303 17.74 5.01 -4.32
CA TYR A 303 18.87 4.55 -5.13
C TYR A 303 20.03 5.57 -5.23
N HIS A 304 19.96 6.71 -4.54
CA HIS A 304 21.13 7.56 -4.36
C HIS A 304 22.22 6.75 -3.66
N SER A 305 23.38 6.63 -4.31
CA SER A 305 24.53 5.96 -3.73
C SER A 305 24.87 6.62 -2.41
N ARG A 306 24.80 5.87 -1.30
CA ARG A 306 25.63 6.22 -0.14
C ARG A 306 27.05 6.34 -0.68
N ILE A 307 27.71 7.46 -0.40
CA ILE A 307 29.12 7.67 -0.77
C ILE A 307 29.87 6.40 -0.37
N GLU A 308 30.38 5.66 -1.37
CA GLU A 308 31.22 4.51 -1.10
C GLU A 308 32.46 5.04 -0.41
N TYR A 309 32.58 4.82 0.91
CA TYR A 309 33.83 5.08 1.60
C TYR A 309 34.90 4.25 0.90
N PRO A 310 36.00 4.87 0.44
CA PRO A 310 37.07 4.13 -0.20
C PRO A 310 37.50 3.01 0.74
N SER A 311 37.67 1.80 0.19
CA SER A 311 38.12 0.66 1.00
C SER A 311 39.42 1.01 1.71
N GLU A 312 39.67 0.43 2.87
CA GLU A 312 40.91 0.70 3.62
C GLU A 312 42.15 0.43 2.76
N ALA A 313 42.10 -0.58 1.87
CA ALA A 313 43.13 -0.83 0.86
C ALA A 313 43.30 0.33 -0.14
N LYS A 314 42.21 0.97 -0.59
CA LYS A 314 42.23 2.14 -1.47
C LYS A 314 42.73 3.38 -0.73
N ILE A 315 42.28 3.61 0.51
CA ILE A 315 42.78 4.67 1.39
C ILE A 315 44.28 4.51 1.65
N MET A 316 44.74 3.30 1.99
CA MET A 316 46.15 3.03 2.27
C MET A 316 47.02 3.20 1.02
N LYS A 317 46.52 2.78 -0.15
CA LYS A 317 47.17 3.02 -1.45
C LYS A 317 47.28 4.51 -1.76
N ASP A 318 46.22 5.28 -1.56
CA ASP A 318 46.18 6.72 -1.82
C ASP A 318 47.06 7.50 -0.82
N LEU A 319 47.22 6.99 0.41
CA LEU A 319 48.12 7.52 1.44
C LEU A 319 49.58 7.05 1.31
N GLY A 320 49.91 6.22 0.30
CA GLY A 320 51.25 5.68 0.10
C GLY A 320 51.73 4.71 1.19
N ARG A 321 50.80 4.12 1.95
CA ARG A 321 51.09 3.19 3.06
C ARG A 321 50.81 1.76 2.63
N LYS A 322 51.72 0.83 2.94
CA LYS A 322 51.45 -0.60 2.73
C LYS A 322 50.44 -1.08 3.78
N PRO A 323 49.45 -1.93 3.41
CA PRO A 323 48.57 -2.54 4.39
C PRO A 323 49.43 -3.36 5.37
N GLN A 324 49.29 -3.09 6.67
CA GLN A 324 49.89 -3.96 7.67
C GLN A 324 49.11 -5.28 7.64
N ASN A 325 49.80 -6.39 7.36
CA ASN A 325 49.24 -7.73 7.50
C ASN A 325 48.99 -8.02 8.98
N GLY A 326 47.87 -7.55 9.51
CA GLY A 326 47.33 -7.96 10.79
C GLY A 326 46.63 -9.31 10.63
N ASN A 327 47.39 -10.39 10.66
CA ASN A 327 46.84 -11.71 11.02
C ASN A 327 46.45 -11.62 12.50
N ILE A 328 45.19 -11.32 12.78
CA ILE A 328 44.60 -11.49 14.10
C ILE A 328 43.39 -12.41 13.88
N PHE A 329 43.34 -13.48 14.67
CA PHE A 329 42.45 -14.65 14.59
C PHE A 329 42.96 -15.81 13.72
N LYS A 330 43.96 -16.51 14.27
CA LYS A 330 43.92 -17.98 14.33
C LYS A 330 43.17 -18.38 15.59
#